data_AF-A0A271M4V4-F1
#
_entry.id   AF-A0A271M4V4-F1
#
_cell.length_a   1.000
_cell.length_b   1.000
_cell.length_c   1.000
_cell.angle_alpha   90.00
_cell.angle_beta   90.00
_cell.angle_gamma   90.00
#
_symmetry.space_group_name_H-M   'P 1'
#
loop_
_entity.id
_entity.type
_entity.pdbx_description
1 polymer ?
#
loop_
_entity_poly.entity_id
_entity_poly.type
_entity_poly.pdbx_seq_one_letter_code
_entity_poly.pdbx_strand_id
1 'polypeptide(L)' 'MKGNKLRFKNPAFQRAFEEGYRMGFNHGINKSTSFFQYKFKRLLEADGIGPKTLEKIKMSLGKEYFDD' A
#
# COMPACT_ATOMS: atom_id res chain seq x y z
N MET A 1 8.73 -8.92 27.10
CA MET A 1 7.58 -8.00 26.96
C MET A 1 6.29 -8.78 27.22
N LYS A 2 5.65 -8.61 28.37
CA LYS A 2 4.37 -9.28 28.67
C LYS A 2 3.26 -8.53 27.93
N GLY A 3 2.79 -9.12 26.81
CA GLY A 3 1.66 -8.60 26.06
C GLY A 3 0.45 -8.45 26.96
N ASN A 4 -0.14 -7.27 26.94
CA ASN A 4 -1.32 -6.92 27.74
C ASN A 4 -2.52 -7.74 27.21
N LYS A 5 -2.68 -8.98 27.69
CA LYS A 5 -3.72 -9.96 27.30
C LYS A 5 -5.13 -9.58 27.79
N LEU A 6 -5.45 -8.29 27.80
CA LEU A 6 -6.75 -7.77 28.18
C LEU A 6 -7.02 -6.47 27.41
N ARG A 7 -7.04 -6.49 26.06
CA ARG A 7 -7.34 -5.23 25.34
C ARG A 7 -8.81 -4.89 25.22
N PHE A 8 -9.75 -5.85 25.21
CA PHE A 8 -11.17 -5.55 25.41
C PHE A 8 -11.89 -6.76 26.00
N LYS A 9 -12.30 -6.70 27.28
CA LYS A 9 -13.12 -7.76 27.90
C LYS A 9 -14.55 -7.84 27.31
N ASN A 10 -14.99 -6.76 26.66
CA ASN A 10 -16.30 -6.68 26.02
C ASN A 10 -16.17 -7.02 24.52
N PRO A 11 -16.88 -8.04 24.02
CA PRO A 11 -16.89 -8.42 22.61
C PRO A 11 -17.21 -7.26 21.64
N ALA A 12 -18.04 -6.29 22.04
CA ALA A 12 -18.40 -5.16 21.21
C ALA A 12 -17.18 -4.26 20.90
N PHE A 13 -16.35 -3.99 21.90
CA PHE A 13 -15.14 -3.18 21.70
C PHE A 13 -14.07 -3.92 20.91
N GLN A 14 -13.95 -5.24 21.09
CA GLN A 14 -13.03 -6.06 20.28
C GLN A 14 -13.41 -6.02 18.80
N ARG A 15 -14.71 -6.17 18.48
CA ARG A 15 -15.21 -6.06 17.09
C ARG A 15 -14.96 -4.69 16.48
N ALA A 16 -15.26 -3.61 17.22
CA ALA A 16 -15.02 -2.24 16.75
C ALA A 16 -13.53 -1.99 16.48
N PHE A 17 -12.64 -2.53 17.31
CA PHE A 17 -11.20 -2.46 17.09
C PHE A 17 -10.77 -3.24 15.84
N GLU A 18 -11.22 -4.48 15.68
CA GLU A 18 -10.89 -5.31 14.50
C GLU A 18 -11.39 -4.67 13.20
N GLU A 19 -12.59 -4.09 13.24
CA GLU A 19 -13.15 -3.40 12.08
C GLU A 19 -12.36 -2.14 11.74
N GLY A 20 -12.06 -1.30 12.73
CA GLY A 20 -11.23 -0.11 12.56
C GLY A 20 -9.82 -0.45 12.08
N TYR A 21 -9.23 -1.53 12.60
CA TYR A 21 -7.93 -2.03 12.14
C TYR A 21 -8.00 -2.45 10.68
N ARG A 22 -9.00 -3.24 10.28
CA ARG A 22 -9.18 -3.67 8.89
C ARG A 22 -9.38 -2.49 7.95
N MET A 23 -10.21 -1.52 8.33
CA MET A 23 -10.42 -0.29 7.53
C MET A 23 -9.11 0.51 7.40
N GLY A 24 -8.40 0.72 8.50
CA GLY A 24 -7.14 1.46 8.50
C GLY A 24 -6.05 0.76 7.69
N PHE A 25 -5.98 -0.57 7.78
CA PHE A 25 -5.05 -1.38 7.00
C PHE A 25 -5.34 -1.28 5.49
N ASN A 26 -6.59 -1.48 5.07
CA ASN A 26 -6.98 -1.36 3.67
C ASN A 26 -6.78 0.08 3.15
N HIS A 27 -7.10 1.08 3.96
CA HIS A 27 -6.85 2.48 3.62
C HIS A 27 -5.35 2.76 3.44
N GLY A 28 -4.50 2.24 4.34
CA GLY A 28 -3.06 2.35 4.27
C GLY A 28 -2.47 1.71 3.01
N ILE A 29 -2.93 0.52 2.65
CA ILE A 29 -2.57 -0.15 1.38
C ILE A 29 -2.98 0.74 0.20
N ASN A 30 -4.25 1.11 0.09
CA ASN A 30 -4.75 1.89 -1.04
C ASN A 30 -3.99 3.21 -1.21
N LYS A 31 -3.77 3.94 -0.11
CA LYS A 31 -3.02 5.20 -0.12
C LYS A 31 -1.57 5.01 -0.58
N SER A 32 -0.93 3.93 -0.14
CA SER A 32 0.45 3.62 -0.51
C SER A 32 0.53 3.26 -2.00
N THR A 33 -0.36 2.37 -2.47
CA THR A 33 -0.44 1.98 -3.89
C THR A 33 -0.68 3.19 -4.78
N SER A 34 -1.66 4.04 -4.46
CA SER A 34 -1.93 5.26 -5.24
C SER A 34 -0.75 6.23 -5.24
N PHE A 35 -0.05 6.40 -4.10
CA PHE A 35 1.13 7.26 -4.03
C PHE A 35 2.25 6.76 -4.94
N PHE A 36 2.56 5.46 -4.89
CA PHE A 36 3.58 4.88 -5.76
C PHE A 36 3.18 4.92 -7.23
N GLN A 37 1.93 4.61 -7.57
CA GLN A 37 1.43 4.71 -8.95
C GLN A 37 1.59 6.13 -9.50
N TYR A 38 1.24 7.17 -8.71
CA TYR A 38 1.46 8.57 -9.09
C TYR A 38 2.94 8.89 -9.31
N LYS A 39 3.82 8.45 -8.40
CA LYS A 39 5.27 8.67 -8.53
C LYS A 39 5.85 7.98 -9.77
N PHE A 40 5.42 6.77 -10.09
CA PHE A 40 5.86 6.05 -11.28
C PHE A 40 5.38 6.71 -12.57
N LYS A 41 4.12 7.18 -12.63
CA LYS A 41 3.63 7.94 -13.79
C LYS A 41 4.48 9.17 -14.06
N ARG A 42 4.94 9.86 -13.01
CA ARG A 42 5.83 11.03 -13.15
C ARG A 42 7.23 10.69 -13.67
N LEU A 43 7.66 9.43 -13.64
CA LEU A 43 8.93 9.04 -14.25
C LEU A 43 8.89 9.14 -15.78
N LEU A 44 7.69 9.15 -16.39
CA LEU A 44 7.52 9.41 -17.83
C LEU A 44 7.96 10.84 -18.21
N GLU A 45 7.88 11.77 -17.26
CA GLU A 45 8.18 13.19 -17.45
C GLU A 45 9.57 13.56 -16.90
N ALA A 46 10.27 12.61 -16.27
CA ALA A 46 11.54 12.86 -15.61
C ALA A 46 12.67 12.88 -16.63
N ASP A 47 13.47 13.95 -16.60
CA ASP A 47 14.62 14.09 -17.48
C ASP A 47 15.66 12.97 -17.23
N GLY A 48 16.22 12.44 -18.30
CA GLY A 48 17.12 11.28 -18.27
C GLY A 48 16.43 9.90 -18.10
N ILE A 49 15.12 9.83 -17.90
CA ILE A 49 14.37 8.57 -17.87
C ILE A 49 13.72 8.30 -19.22
N GLY A 50 14.42 7.54 -20.06
CA GLY A 50 13.91 7.10 -21.36
C GLY A 50 13.08 5.80 -21.29
N PRO A 51 12.46 5.40 -22.43
CA PRO A 51 11.59 4.22 -22.52
C PRO A 51 12.23 2.92 -22.02
N LYS A 52 13.54 2.72 -22.27
CA LYS A 52 14.27 1.53 -21.80
C LYS A 52 14.40 1.46 -20.28
N THR A 53 14.55 2.61 -19.62
CA THR A 53 14.65 2.67 -18.15
C THR A 53 13.28 2.39 -17.53
N LEU A 54 12.21 2.93 -18.12
CA LEU A 54 10.84 2.64 -17.70
C LEU A 54 10.49 1.16 -17.79
N GLU A 55 10.86 0.48 -18.87
CA GLU A 55 10.61 -0.96 -19.01
C GLU A 55 11.35 -1.79 -17.95
N LYS A 56 12.58 -1.42 -17.60
CA LYS A 56 13.31 -2.08 -16.49
C LYS A 56 12.60 -1.90 -15.15
N ILE A 57 12.09 -0.70 -14.88
CA ILE A 57 11.35 -0.40 -13.65
C ILE A 57 10.06 -1.23 -13.58
N LYS A 58 9.29 -1.31 -14.67
CA LYS A 58 8.09 -2.16 -14.76
C LYS A 58 8.43 -3.63 -14.51
N MET A 59 9.48 -4.16 -15.14
CA MET A 59 9.91 -5.54 -14.94
C MET A 59 10.33 -5.83 -13.50
N SER A 60 11.03 -4.90 -12.83
CA SER A 60 11.47 -5.09 -11.44
C SER A 60 10.34 -5.04 -10.42
N LEU A 61 9.24 -4.34 -10.71
CA LEU A 61 8.08 -4.21 -9.82
C LEU A 61 6.99 -5.25 -10.09
N GLY A 62 7.10 -6.00 -11.19
CA GLY A 62 6.04 -6.85 -11.72
C GLY A 62 5.20 -6.09 -12.74
N LYS A 63 5.06 -6.65 -13.95
CA LYS A 63 4.21 -6.03 -15.00
C LYS A 63 2.74 -6.00 -14.59
N GLU A 64 2.32 -7.01 -13.85
CA GLU A 64 1.00 -7.16 -13.25
C GLU A 64 0.56 -5.98 -12.36
N TYR A 65 1.51 -5.16 -11.89
CA TYR A 65 1.21 -3.95 -11.11
C TYR A 65 0.80 -2.75 -11.99
N PHE A 66 1.02 -2.84 -13.30
CA PHE A 66 0.78 -1.77 -14.28
C PHE A 66 -0.28 -2.13 -15.32
N ASP A 67 -0.58 -3.43 -15.46
CA ASP A 67 -1.62 -3.95 -16.34
C ASP A 67 -2.95 -4.01 -15.54
N ASP A 68 -3.60 -2.86 -15.38
CA ASP A 68 -5.04 -2.76 -15.00
C ASP A 68 -5.93 -2.93 -16.24
#